data_AF-A0A1A8D5Q4-F1
#
_entry.id   AF-A0A1A8D5Q4-F1
#
_cell.length_a   1.000
_cell.length_b   1.000
_cell.length_c   1.000
_cell.angle_alpha   90.00
_cell.angle_beta   90.00
_cell.angle_gamma   90.00
#
_symmetry.space_group_name_H-M   'P 1'
#
loop_
_entity.id
_entity.type
_entity.pdbx_description
1 polymer ?
#
loop_
_entity_poly.entity_id
_entity_poly.type
_entity_poly.pdbx_seq_one_letter_code
_entity_poly.pdbx_strand_id
1 'polypeptide(L)' 'LMDFPILRELDLSHNMIGKIGGCAIAKLLIRSKLEVLKMYNNRIGDVGSSAIAEALSKNPPLSSLDLRMNEVGDKGGE' A
#
# COMPACT_ATOMS: atom_id res chain seq x y z
N LEU A 1 -4.27 -16.21 4.63
CA LEU A 1 -4.80 -14.82 4.61
C LEU A 1 -4.88 -14.22 3.19
N MET A 2 -4.59 -14.97 2.11
CA MET A 2 -4.20 -14.37 0.83
C MET A 2 -5.29 -14.21 -0.23
N ASP A 3 -6.55 -14.59 -0.01
CA ASP A 3 -7.62 -14.31 -0.98
C ASP A 3 -8.89 -13.89 -0.24
N PHE A 4 -9.11 -12.58 -0.15
CA PHE A 4 -10.40 -12.00 0.21
C PHE A 4 -11.02 -11.40 -1.06
N PRO A 5 -11.64 -12.23 -1.93
CA PRO A 5 -12.09 -11.78 -3.26
C PRO A 5 -13.17 -10.69 -3.19
N ILE A 6 -13.78 -10.50 -2.02
CA ILE A 6 -14.83 -9.51 -1.78
C ILE A 6 -14.35 -8.25 -1.04
N LEU A 7 -13.11 -8.23 -0.51
CA LEU A 7 -12.65 -7.07 0.26
C LEU A 7 -12.36 -5.91 -0.70
N ARG A 8 -13.12 -4.82 -0.52
CA ARG A 8 -13.01 -3.60 -1.34
C ARG A 8 -12.28 -2.47 -0.64
N GLU A 9 -12.40 -2.38 0.68
CA GLU A 9 -11.74 -1.35 1.48
C GLU A 9 -10.91 -1.98 2.58
N LEU A 10 -9.70 -1.49 2.74
CA LEU A 10 -8.79 -1.88 3.81
C LEU A 10 -8.16 -0.62 4.43
N ASP A 11 -8.42 -0.42 5.71
CA ASP A 11 -7.78 0.64 6.50
C ASP A 11 -6.78 0.02 7.48
N LEU A 12 -5.52 0.39 7.30
CA LEU A 12 -4.39 0.01 8.15
C LEU A 12 -3.71 1.25 8.75
N SER A 13 -4.38 2.39 8.76
CA SER A 13 -3.82 3.65 9.25
C SER A 13 -3.42 3.56 10.73
N HIS A 14 -2.42 4.36 11.14
CA HIS A 14 -1.91 4.44 12.51
C HIS A 14 -1.35 3.13 13.08
N ASN A 15 -0.59 2.39 12.29
CA ASN A 15 0.15 1.20 12.75
C ASN A 15 1.67 1.41 12.60
N MET A 16 2.44 0.34 12.81
CA MET A 16 3.89 0.31 12.62
C MET A 16 4.25 -0.71 11.52
N ILE A 17 3.54 -0.67 10.39
CA ILE A 17 3.72 -1.60 9.28
C ILE A 17 5.18 -1.63 8.80
N GLY A 18 5.81 -0.44 8.73
CA GLY A 18 7.20 -0.31 8.32
C GLY A 18 7.44 -0.68 6.85
N LYS A 19 8.68 -0.49 6.38
CA LYS A 19 9.07 -0.81 5.00
C LYS A 19 8.79 -2.24 4.56
N ILE A 20 9.01 -3.23 5.45
CA ILE A 20 8.78 -4.64 5.13
C ILE A 20 7.28 -4.91 4.93
N GLY A 21 6.44 -4.34 5.80
CA GLY A 21 5.00 -4.46 5.65
C GLY A 21 4.49 -3.73 4.40
N GLY A 22 5.07 -2.58 4.03
CA GLY A 22 4.80 -1.91 2.75
C GLY A 22 5.02 -2.83 1.55
N CYS A 23 6.16 -3.55 1.52
CA CYS A 23 6.44 -4.55 0.48
C CYS A 23 5.45 -5.73 0.50
N ALA A 24 4.95 -6.12 1.68
CA ALA A 24 3.92 -7.16 1.77
C ALA A 24 2.56 -6.68 1.24
N ILE A 25 2.20 -5.42 1.49
CA ILE A 25 0.99 -4.80 0.94
C ILE A 25 1.07 -4.66 -0.58
N ALA A 26 2.23 -4.32 -1.13
CA ALA A 26 2.42 -4.31 -2.58
C ALA A 26 2.07 -5.68 -3.22
N LYS A 27 2.49 -6.78 -2.59
CA LYS A 27 2.13 -8.14 -3.04
C LYS A 27 0.65 -8.43 -2.89
N LEU A 28 0.00 -7.91 -1.85
CA LEU A 28 -1.45 -8.03 -1.64
C LEU A 28 -2.21 -7.30 -2.75
N LEU A 29 -1.81 -6.07 -3.09
CA LEU A 29 -2.49 -5.23 -4.09
C LEU A 29 -2.63 -5.94 -5.44
N ILE A 30 -1.57 -6.61 -5.90
CA ILE A 30 -1.55 -7.34 -7.19
C ILE A 30 -2.60 -8.46 -7.26
N ARG A 31 -2.99 -9.03 -6.12
CA ARG A 31 -3.91 -10.18 -6.04
C ARG A 31 -5.29 -9.82 -5.50
N SER A 32 -5.44 -8.61 -4.98
CA SER A 32 -6.66 -8.17 -4.32
C SER A 32 -7.71 -7.60 -5.29
N LYS A 33 -8.93 -7.43 -4.79
CA LYS A 33 -9.98 -6.61 -5.41
C LYS A 33 -10.19 -5.29 -4.66
N LEU A 34 -9.16 -4.82 -3.96
CA LEU A 34 -9.22 -3.58 -3.20
C LEU A 34 -9.41 -2.40 -4.14
N GLU A 35 -10.39 -1.57 -3.80
CA GLU A 35 -10.70 -0.29 -4.42
C GLU A 35 -10.15 0.86 -3.55
N VAL A 36 -10.14 0.68 -2.23
CA VAL A 36 -9.66 1.67 -1.26
C VAL A 36 -8.62 1.06 -0.34
N LEU A 37 -7.45 1.69 -0.25
CA LEU A 37 -6.40 1.34 0.70
C LEU A 37 -5.96 2.58 1.47
N LYS A 38 -6.16 2.58 2.78
CA LYS A 38 -5.71 3.64 3.69
C LYS A 38 -4.57 3.13 4.54
N MET A 39 -3.40 3.77 4.47
CA MET A 39 -2.24 3.40 5.28
C MET A 39 -1.58 4.63 5.89
N TYR A 40 -2.37 5.66 6.22
CA TYR A 40 -1.87 6.88 6.84
C TYR A 40 -1.04 6.58 8.09
N ASN A 41 0.12 7.23 8.25
CA ASN A 41 0.95 7.13 9.46
C ASN A 41 1.43 5.70 9.80
N ASN A 42 2.27 5.09 8.94
CA ASN A 42 2.74 3.70 9.08
C ASN A 42 4.26 3.48 8.91
N ARG A 43 5.04 4.55 8.73
CA ARG A 43 6.51 4.50 8.57
C ARG A 43 6.98 3.59 7.42
N ILE A 44 6.26 3.60 6.30
CA ILE A 44 6.54 2.72 5.15
C ILE A 44 7.89 3.06 4.51
N GLY A 45 8.25 4.35 4.46
CA GLY A 45 9.47 4.85 3.85
C GLY A 45 9.53 4.65 2.33
N ASP A 46 10.65 5.06 1.73
CA ASP A 46 10.86 5.00 0.28
C ASP A 46 10.72 3.58 -0.27
N VAL A 47 11.39 2.61 0.35
CA VAL A 47 11.42 1.21 -0.13
C VAL A 47 10.01 0.62 -0.23
N GLY A 48 9.18 0.81 0.81
CA GLY A 48 7.83 0.30 0.79
C GLY A 48 6.93 1.08 -0.18
N SER A 49 7.16 2.38 -0.34
CA SER A 49 6.37 3.23 -1.25
C SER A 49 6.68 2.92 -2.71
N SER A 50 7.95 2.74 -3.07
CA SER A 50 8.36 2.29 -4.42
C SER A 50 7.80 0.91 -4.74
N ALA A 51 7.75 -0.01 -3.77
CA ALA A 51 7.12 -1.32 -3.97
C ALA A 51 5.61 -1.20 -4.23
N ILE A 52 4.91 -0.30 -3.52
CA ILE A 52 3.50 -0.01 -3.76
C ILE A 52 3.31 0.61 -5.15
N ALA A 53 4.16 1.57 -5.55
CA ALA A 53 4.12 2.16 -6.89
C ALA A 53 4.32 1.12 -7.99
N GLU A 54 5.26 0.19 -7.82
CA GLU A 54 5.47 -0.94 -8.74
C GLU A 54 4.21 -1.82 -8.83
N ALA A 55 3.56 -2.12 -7.70
CA ALA A 55 2.31 -2.87 -7.69
C ALA A 55 1.17 -2.13 -8.41
N LEU A 56 1.08 -0.80 -8.25
CA LEU A 56 0.09 0.03 -8.94
C LEU A 56 0.29 0.05 -10.46
N SER A 57 1.54 -0.07 -10.94
CA SER A 57 1.82 -0.18 -12.39
C SER A 57 1.15 -1.38 -13.07
N LYS A 58 0.71 -2.38 -12.28
CA LYS A 58 -0.04 -3.56 -12.76
C LYS A 58 -1.54 -3.31 -12.88
N ASN A 59 -1.99 -2.07 -12.69
CA ASN A 59 -3.40 -1.65 -12.78
C ASN A 59 -4.33 -2.48 -11.89
N PRO A 60 -4.08 -2.55 -10.56
CA PRO A 60 -5.08 -3.11 -9.64
C PRO A 60 -6.36 -2.26 -9.69
N PRO A 61 -7.52 -2.77 -9.24
CA PRO A 61 -8.78 -2.03 -9.24
C PRO A 61 -8.83 -0.87 -8.21
N LEU A 62 -7.68 -0.41 -7.71
CA LEU A 62 -7.56 0.59 -6.66
C LEU A 62 -7.92 1.98 -7.22
N SER A 63 -8.94 2.60 -6.64
CA SER A 63 -9.41 3.95 -6.98
C SER A 63 -8.98 5.00 -5.95
N SER A 64 -8.62 4.58 -4.73
CA SER A 64 -8.16 5.46 -3.66
C SER A 64 -7.01 4.85 -2.87
N LEU A 65 -5.93 5.62 -2.69
CA LEU A 65 -4.76 5.28 -1.89
C LEU A 65 -4.36 6.45 -0.99
N ASP A 66 -4.27 6.21 0.33
CA ASP A 66 -3.74 7.19 1.28
C ASP A 66 -2.42 6.72 1.90
N LEU A 67 -1.32 7.37 1.49
CA LEU A 67 0.03 7.15 2.01
C LEU A 67 0.57 8.35 2.81
N ARG A 68 -0.26 9.31 3.22
CA ARG A 68 0.22 10.47 3.99
C ARG A 68 0.92 10.04 5.29
N MET A 69 1.89 10.84 5.75
CA MET A 69 2.68 10.59 6.97
C MET A 69 3.41 9.23 7.00
N ASN A 70 3.93 8.77 5.86
CA ASN A 70 4.66 7.50 5.79
C ASN A 70 6.17 7.61 5.65
N GLU A 71 6.76 8.76 6.00
CA GLU A 71 8.20 8.97 5.92
C GLU A 71 8.75 8.75 4.49
N VAL A 72 7.94 9.10 3.48
CA VAL A 72 8.31 9.00 2.06
C VAL A 72 9.11 10.25 1.69
N GLY A 73 10.36 10.05 1.32
CA GLY A 73 11.23 11.06 0.72
C GLY A 73 11.14 11.04 -0.80
N ASP A 74 11.94 11.89 -1.44
CA ASP A 74 11.87 12.14 -2.89
C ASP A 74 11.93 10.85 -3.73
N LYS A 75 12.84 9.92 -3.39
CA LYS A 75 12.99 8.64 -4.08
C LYS A 75 11.76 7.75 -4.02
N GLY A 76 10.99 7.84 -2.93
CA GLY A 76 9.76 7.08 -2.77
C GLY A 76 8.56 7.70 -3.46
N GLY A 77 8.66 8.98 -3.88
CA GLY A 77 7.61 9.73 -4.57
C GLY A 77 7.81 9.89 -6.08
N GLU A 78 8.97 9.51 -6.62
CA GLU A 78 9.25 9.38 -8.06
C GLU A 78 8.46 8.24 -8.71
#